data_AF-A0A257YGE9-F1
#
_entry.id   AF-A0A257YGE9-F1
#
_cell.length_a   1.000
_cell.length_b   1.000
_cell.length_c   1.000
_cell.angle_alpha   90.00
_cell.angle_beta   90.00
_cell.angle_gamma   90.00
#
_symmetry.space_group_name_H-M   'P 1'
#
loop_
_entity.id
_entity.type
_entity.pdbx_description
1 polymer ?
#
loop_
_entity_poly.entity_id
_entity_poly.type
_entity_poly.pdbx_seq_one_letter_code
_entity_poly.pdbx_strand_id
1 'polypeptide(L)'
;LYARDPRSTAKRAEAYVKATGIGDTVYVGPEAEFFLFDDVKFYDGYDGNGFKIDDIELPTNSNRDYEAGNLAHRPRAKGGYFPVAPVDSCVDIRGEMVSTMLEMGLPCDKHHHEVASAQHELGLTFGTLVTTADRMQVYKYVVHQVAHAYGKTATFMPKPIMKDNGSGMHTHISIWDGGKPLFAGNGYAGLSDMCLYFIGGVIKHAKALNAFTNPTTNSYKRLVPGYEAPVLLAYSARNRSASCRIPYGAGEKAKRVEFRFPDAMANPYLCYAALLMAGLDGIKNKIHPGEAMDKNLYDLPPAELAQVPTVCGSLREALESLEADYDFLLEGGVFTKDQLEAYIELKWPEVLRWETTPSAVEFDMYYSL
;
A
#
# COMPACT_ATOMS: atom_id res chain seq x y z
N LEU A 1 1.76 5.17 -28.22
CA LEU A 1 1.67 5.47 -26.77
C LEU A 1 3.00 6.04 -26.32
N TYR A 2 3.03 7.10 -25.51
CA TYR A 2 4.29 7.66 -25.00
C TYR A 2 4.96 6.65 -24.06
N ALA A 3 6.29 6.51 -24.15
CA ALA A 3 7.03 5.46 -23.45
C ALA A 3 7.03 5.65 -21.93
N ARG A 4 7.11 6.91 -21.47
CA ARG A 4 7.15 7.25 -20.03
C ARG A 4 5.77 7.46 -19.39
N ASP A 5 4.68 7.48 -20.16
CA ASP A 5 3.32 7.63 -19.61
C ASP A 5 2.93 6.39 -18.76
N PRO A 6 2.70 6.56 -17.43
CA PRO A 6 2.32 5.45 -16.56
C PRO A 6 1.06 4.71 -17.01
N ARG A 7 0.05 5.43 -17.51
CA ARG A 7 -1.20 4.80 -17.97
C ARG A 7 -0.98 3.98 -19.23
N SER A 8 -0.09 4.43 -20.11
CA SER A 8 0.37 3.64 -21.26
C SER A 8 1.13 2.38 -20.82
N THR A 9 1.99 2.46 -19.79
CA THR A 9 2.66 1.28 -19.20
C THR A 9 1.64 0.26 -18.68
N ALA A 10 0.64 0.70 -17.92
CA ALA A 10 -0.43 -0.18 -17.42
C ALA A 10 -1.22 -0.87 -18.56
N LYS A 11 -1.53 -0.14 -19.65
CA LYS A 11 -2.16 -0.72 -20.84
C LYS A 11 -1.27 -1.77 -21.53
N ARG A 12 0.03 -1.52 -21.62
CA ARG A 12 0.99 -2.50 -22.16
C ARG A 12 1.05 -3.74 -21.28
N ALA A 13 1.01 -3.58 -19.96
CA ALA A 13 0.99 -4.71 -19.01
C ALA A 13 -0.25 -5.60 -19.19
N GLU A 14 -1.46 -5.02 -19.30
CA GLU A 14 -2.68 -5.79 -19.59
C GLU A 14 -2.60 -6.51 -20.95
N ALA A 15 -2.08 -5.83 -21.98
CA ALA A 15 -1.92 -6.43 -23.31
C ALA A 15 -0.88 -7.56 -23.31
N TYR A 16 0.18 -7.44 -22.51
CA TYR A 16 1.23 -8.45 -22.41
C TYR A 16 0.71 -9.77 -21.85
N VAL A 17 -0.19 -9.74 -20.85
CA VAL A 17 -0.83 -10.95 -20.31
C VAL A 17 -1.50 -11.77 -21.43
N LYS A 18 -2.27 -11.10 -22.29
CA LYS A 18 -2.88 -11.73 -23.48
C LYS A 18 -1.83 -12.27 -24.44
N ALA A 19 -0.78 -11.49 -24.71
CA ALA A 19 0.29 -11.87 -25.65
C ALA A 19 1.08 -13.10 -25.19
N THR A 20 1.24 -13.30 -23.89
CA THR A 20 1.91 -14.49 -23.32
C THR A 20 1.04 -15.76 -23.39
N GLY A 21 -0.27 -15.62 -23.59
CA GLY A 21 -1.22 -16.74 -23.53
C GLY A 21 -1.47 -17.30 -22.12
N ILE A 22 -0.97 -16.63 -21.07
CA ILE A 22 -1.19 -17.03 -19.67
C ILE A 22 -2.65 -16.82 -19.25
N GLY A 23 -3.30 -15.76 -19.75
CA GLY A 23 -4.71 -15.48 -19.52
C GLY A 23 -5.17 -14.28 -20.35
N ASP A 24 -6.42 -13.85 -20.18
CA ASP A 24 -7.01 -12.73 -20.93
C ASP A 24 -7.28 -11.48 -20.08
N THR A 25 -7.39 -11.62 -18.76
CA THR A 25 -7.84 -10.53 -17.89
C THR A 25 -7.11 -10.58 -16.55
N VAL A 26 -6.66 -9.40 -16.09
CA VAL A 26 -6.12 -9.23 -14.73
C VAL A 26 -7.03 -8.32 -13.96
N TYR A 27 -7.55 -8.82 -12.84
CA TYR A 27 -8.31 -8.02 -11.89
C TYR A 27 -7.42 -7.54 -10.76
N VAL A 28 -7.56 -6.26 -10.42
CA VAL A 28 -6.88 -5.60 -9.30
C VAL A 28 -7.93 -4.97 -8.39
N GLY A 29 -7.78 -5.15 -7.09
CA GLY A 29 -8.59 -4.53 -6.04
C GLY A 29 -7.71 -3.94 -4.94
N PRO A 30 -7.50 -2.62 -4.91
CA PRO A 30 -6.71 -1.95 -3.89
C PRO A 30 -7.56 -1.49 -2.70
N GLU A 31 -7.03 -1.63 -1.50
CA GLU A 31 -7.60 -1.14 -0.23
C GLU A 31 -6.73 0.03 0.25
N ALA A 32 -7.07 1.27 -0.12
CA ALA A 32 -6.27 2.46 0.18
C ALA A 32 -6.75 3.17 1.45
N GLU A 33 -5.97 3.04 2.51
CA GLU A 33 -6.19 3.70 3.79
C GLU A 33 -5.74 5.17 3.74
N PHE A 34 -6.33 6.03 4.57
CA PHE A 34 -5.97 7.45 4.69
C PHE A 34 -6.25 7.98 6.08
N PHE A 35 -5.74 9.17 6.37
CA PHE A 35 -6.04 9.93 7.57
C PHE A 35 -6.85 11.18 7.26
N LEU A 36 -7.69 11.59 8.21
CA LEU A 36 -8.31 12.91 8.24
C LEU A 36 -7.76 13.69 9.44
N PHE A 37 -7.44 14.96 9.24
CA PHE A 37 -7.00 15.85 10.31
C PHE A 37 -7.75 17.18 10.28
N ASP A 38 -7.82 17.86 11.42
CA ASP A 38 -8.38 19.21 11.54
C ASP A 38 -7.31 20.29 11.25
N ASP A 39 -6.07 20.08 11.70
CA ASP A 39 -4.96 21.03 11.50
C ASP A 39 -3.65 20.27 11.28
N VAL A 40 -2.92 20.67 10.23
CA VAL A 40 -1.61 20.12 9.88
C VAL A 40 -0.67 21.28 9.59
N LYS A 41 0.42 21.36 10.35
CA LYS A 41 1.48 22.37 10.19
C LYS A 41 2.81 21.66 10.01
N PHE A 42 3.62 22.11 9.05
CA PHE A 42 4.99 21.64 8.88
C PHE A 42 5.90 22.81 8.48
N TYR A 43 7.17 22.70 8.82
CA TYR A 43 8.20 23.66 8.45
C TYR A 43 9.53 22.94 8.23
N ASP A 44 10.33 23.46 7.31
CA ASP A 44 11.67 22.98 6.98
C ASP A 44 12.48 24.21 6.57
N GLY A 45 13.18 24.81 7.54
CA GLY A 45 13.81 26.12 7.45
C GLY A 45 15.27 26.12 7.91
N TYR A 46 15.88 27.30 7.95
CA TYR A 46 17.31 27.45 8.28
C TYR A 46 17.66 26.99 9.70
N ASP A 47 16.76 27.20 10.65
CA ASP A 47 16.98 27.00 12.08
C ASP A 47 16.21 25.80 12.66
N GLY A 48 15.53 25.02 11.82
CA GLY A 48 14.84 23.80 12.27
C GLY A 48 13.89 23.22 11.24
N ASN A 49 13.33 22.06 11.59
CA ASN A 49 12.26 21.41 10.84
C ASN A 49 11.34 20.63 11.79
N GLY A 50 10.15 20.32 11.30
CA GLY A 50 9.21 19.48 12.02
C GLY A 50 7.79 19.62 11.51
N PHE A 51 6.89 18.94 12.19
CA PHE A 51 5.47 18.99 11.90
C PHE A 51 4.64 18.85 13.17
N LYS A 52 3.40 19.31 13.11
CA LYS A 52 2.38 19.13 14.13
C LYS A 52 1.06 18.81 13.43
N ILE A 53 0.39 17.79 13.92
CA ILE A 53 -0.94 17.37 13.48
C ILE A 53 -1.90 17.49 14.66
N ASP A 54 -3.16 17.71 14.34
CA ASP A 54 -4.24 17.82 15.29
C ASP A 54 -5.54 17.31 14.65
N ASP A 55 -6.32 16.57 15.43
CA ASP A 55 -7.69 16.17 15.07
C ASP A 55 -8.48 15.91 16.35
N ILE A 56 -9.79 16.15 16.28
CA ILE A 56 -10.71 15.95 17.40
C ILE A 56 -10.65 14.54 17.99
N GLU A 57 -10.30 13.51 17.21
CA GLU A 57 -10.19 12.12 17.66
C GLU A 57 -8.83 11.78 18.31
N LEU A 58 -7.80 12.63 18.18
CA LEU A 58 -6.48 12.29 18.69
C LEU A 58 -6.49 12.14 20.23
N PRO A 59 -5.88 11.08 20.79
CA PRO A 59 -5.79 10.88 22.25
C PRO A 59 -5.08 12.02 22.98
N THR A 60 -4.26 12.81 22.29
CA THR A 60 -3.59 13.99 22.82
C THR A 60 -4.57 15.10 23.22
N ASN A 61 -5.81 15.07 22.73
CA ASN A 61 -6.85 16.06 23.02
C ASN A 61 -7.77 15.69 24.20
N SER A 62 -7.49 14.59 24.94
CA SER A 62 -8.33 14.15 26.06
C SER A 62 -8.45 15.16 27.21
N ASN A 63 -7.46 16.05 27.41
CA ASN A 63 -7.49 17.11 28.44
C ASN A 63 -7.46 18.53 27.84
N ARG A 64 -7.84 18.66 26.56
CA ARG A 64 -7.86 19.98 25.90
C ARG A 64 -9.13 20.74 26.25
N ASP A 65 -9.00 22.02 26.53
CA ASP A 65 -10.14 22.92 26.67
C ASP A 65 -10.70 23.29 25.29
N TYR A 66 -12.02 23.17 25.16
CA TYR A 66 -12.79 23.61 24.00
C TYR A 66 -13.83 24.62 24.47
N GLU A 67 -14.19 25.59 23.64
CA GLU A 67 -15.17 26.63 23.97
C GLU A 67 -16.52 26.04 24.44
N ALA A 68 -16.98 24.97 23.78
CA ALA A 68 -18.21 24.24 24.13
C ALA A 68 -18.03 23.15 25.21
N GLY A 69 -16.82 23.01 25.77
CA GLY A 69 -16.45 21.91 26.66
C GLY A 69 -15.92 20.68 25.92
N ASN A 70 -15.11 19.85 26.60
CA ASN A 70 -14.52 18.65 26.03
C ASN A 70 -15.46 17.43 26.20
N LEU A 71 -15.98 16.90 25.09
CA LEU A 71 -16.94 15.78 25.11
C LEU A 71 -16.30 14.39 25.28
N ALA A 72 -14.98 14.29 25.31
CA ALA A 72 -14.18 13.12 25.71
C ALA A 72 -14.35 11.78 24.96
N HIS A 73 -15.30 11.62 24.04
CA HIS A 73 -15.47 10.39 23.25
C HIS A 73 -14.43 10.31 22.12
N ARG A 74 -13.31 9.63 22.37
CA ARG A 74 -12.20 9.51 21.40
C ARG A 74 -11.69 8.07 21.31
N PRO A 75 -11.24 7.61 20.13
CA PRO A 75 -10.51 6.37 20.04
C PRO A 75 -9.20 6.49 20.83
N ARG A 76 -8.80 5.42 21.51
CA ARG A 76 -7.44 5.33 22.06
C ARG A 76 -6.46 5.12 20.91
N ALA A 77 -5.16 5.30 21.16
CA ALA A 77 -4.13 4.88 20.20
C ALA A 77 -4.34 3.39 19.86
N LYS A 78 -4.33 3.05 18.57
CA LYS A 78 -4.70 1.73 18.04
C LYS A 78 -6.13 1.25 18.37
N GLY A 79 -7.02 2.17 18.74
CA GLY A 79 -8.38 1.88 19.22
C GLY A 79 -9.48 2.40 18.30
N GLY A 80 -9.15 2.80 17.07
CA GLY A 80 -10.09 3.31 16.07
C GLY A 80 -10.91 2.24 15.36
N TYR A 81 -10.58 0.96 15.52
CA TYR A 81 -11.22 -0.10 14.73
C TYR A 81 -12.62 -0.45 15.26
N PHE A 82 -13.64 0.07 14.58
CA PHE A 82 -15.08 -0.17 14.80
C PHE A 82 -15.71 0.25 16.16
N PRO A 83 -15.23 1.27 16.90
CA PRO A 83 -16.08 1.90 17.90
C PRO A 83 -17.23 2.63 17.19
N VAL A 84 -18.43 2.59 17.76
CA VAL A 84 -19.57 3.32 17.20
C VAL A 84 -19.50 4.82 17.54
N ALA A 85 -20.24 5.64 16.80
CA ALA A 85 -20.45 7.04 17.16
C ALA A 85 -20.97 7.16 18.63
N PRO A 86 -20.55 8.18 19.39
CA PRO A 86 -19.76 9.35 18.96
C PRO A 86 -18.24 9.19 19.03
N VAL A 87 -17.71 7.99 19.31
CA VAL A 87 -16.25 7.76 19.32
C VAL A 87 -15.68 7.86 17.90
N ASP A 88 -16.36 7.24 16.93
CA ASP A 88 -16.14 7.46 15.50
C ASP A 88 -16.89 8.73 15.08
N SER A 89 -16.12 9.80 14.80
CA SER A 89 -16.65 11.13 14.47
C SER A 89 -16.88 11.33 12.97
N CYS A 90 -16.44 10.37 12.13
CA CYS A 90 -16.35 10.54 10.68
C CYS A 90 -17.31 9.64 9.90
N VAL A 91 -18.35 9.06 10.53
CA VAL A 91 -19.35 8.22 9.85
C VAL A 91 -19.99 8.95 8.67
N ASP A 92 -20.47 10.17 8.89
CA ASP A 92 -21.16 10.98 7.86
C ASP A 92 -20.19 11.42 6.76
N ILE A 93 -18.97 11.82 7.10
CA ILE A 93 -17.93 12.22 6.14
C ILE A 93 -17.60 11.05 5.20
N ARG A 94 -17.43 9.84 5.76
CA ARG A 94 -17.17 8.64 4.95
C ARG A 94 -18.38 8.26 4.10
N GLY A 95 -19.60 8.41 4.62
CA GLY A 95 -20.84 8.20 3.87
C GLY A 95 -20.97 9.13 2.66
N GLU A 96 -20.60 10.40 2.82
CA GLU A 96 -20.56 11.39 1.73
C GLU A 96 -19.50 11.03 0.68
N MET A 97 -18.31 10.61 1.12
CA MET A 97 -17.25 10.13 0.20
C MET A 97 -17.74 8.96 -0.65
N VAL A 98 -18.36 7.94 -0.05
CA VAL A 98 -18.91 6.79 -0.77
C VAL A 98 -20.00 7.22 -1.75
N SER A 99 -20.92 8.08 -1.32
CA SER A 99 -22.01 8.58 -2.17
C SER A 99 -21.47 9.34 -3.38
N THR A 100 -20.52 10.25 -3.16
CA THR A 100 -19.84 10.99 -4.23
C THR A 100 -19.08 10.07 -5.18
N MET A 101 -18.39 9.06 -4.65
CA MET A 101 -17.69 8.06 -5.48
C MET A 101 -18.66 7.30 -6.39
N LEU A 102 -19.81 6.87 -5.87
CA LEU A 102 -20.84 6.20 -6.66
C LEU A 102 -21.39 7.10 -7.78
N GLU A 103 -21.63 8.38 -7.50
CA GLU A 103 -22.04 9.38 -8.51
C GLU A 103 -20.98 9.58 -9.60
N MET A 104 -19.70 9.50 -9.25
CA MET A 104 -18.58 9.54 -10.19
C MET A 104 -18.31 8.21 -10.90
N GLY A 105 -19.14 7.18 -10.68
CA GLY A 105 -19.04 5.88 -11.33
C GLY A 105 -18.00 4.92 -10.73
N LEU A 106 -17.55 5.18 -9.50
CA LEU A 106 -16.68 4.28 -8.75
C LEU A 106 -17.53 3.32 -7.92
N PRO A 107 -17.46 2.00 -8.17
CA PRO A 107 -18.17 1.02 -7.35
C PRO A 107 -17.50 0.89 -5.98
N CYS A 108 -18.04 1.58 -4.98
CA CYS A 108 -17.59 1.56 -3.59
C CYS A 108 -18.73 1.04 -2.71
N ASP A 109 -18.50 0.00 -1.92
CA ASP A 109 -19.58 -0.73 -1.23
C ASP A 109 -19.45 -0.77 0.31
N LYS A 110 -18.31 -0.29 0.85
CA LYS A 110 -18.01 -0.31 2.28
C LYS A 110 -17.24 0.93 2.69
N HIS A 111 -17.35 1.30 3.94
CA HIS A 111 -16.47 2.26 4.59
C HIS A 111 -16.37 1.95 6.08
N HIS A 112 -15.22 2.24 6.67
CA HIS A 112 -15.04 2.11 8.11
C HIS A 112 -13.92 3.00 8.64
N HIS A 113 -13.93 3.17 9.95
CA HIS A 113 -12.78 3.65 10.69
C HIS A 113 -11.72 2.55 10.75
N GLU A 114 -10.45 2.94 10.64
CA GLU A 114 -9.29 2.06 10.69
C GLU A 114 -8.65 2.05 12.09
N VAL A 115 -7.54 1.31 12.28
CA VAL A 115 -6.96 1.04 13.61
C VAL A 115 -6.46 2.30 14.32
N ALA A 116 -5.71 3.19 13.63
CA ALA A 116 -5.20 4.40 14.25
C ALA A 116 -6.29 5.45 14.44
N SER A 117 -6.11 6.35 15.41
CA SER A 117 -6.99 7.52 15.57
C SER A 117 -7.04 8.36 14.28
N ALA A 118 -8.23 8.79 13.86
CA ALA A 118 -8.47 9.56 12.64
C ALA A 118 -8.04 8.87 11.33
N GLN A 119 -7.92 7.53 11.34
CA GLN A 119 -7.62 6.71 10.16
C GLN A 119 -8.91 6.11 9.59
N HIS A 120 -9.00 6.01 8.26
CA HIS A 120 -10.18 5.51 7.57
C HIS A 120 -9.83 4.71 6.32
N GLU A 121 -10.78 3.90 5.88
CA GLU A 121 -10.73 3.15 4.62
C GLU A 121 -12.12 3.10 3.98
N LEU A 122 -12.17 3.17 2.64
CA LEU A 122 -13.37 2.91 1.85
C LEU A 122 -13.08 1.75 0.88
N GLY A 123 -14.02 0.80 0.78
CA GLY A 123 -13.88 -0.41 0.00
C GLY A 123 -14.19 -0.20 -1.47
N LEU A 124 -13.16 -0.17 -2.32
CA LEU A 124 -13.30 -0.11 -3.77
C LEU A 124 -13.49 -1.51 -4.36
N THR A 125 -14.54 -1.70 -5.16
CA THR A 125 -14.73 -2.95 -5.91
C THR A 125 -13.65 -3.07 -6.98
N PHE A 126 -13.06 -4.27 -7.07
CA PHE A 126 -12.02 -4.59 -8.04
C PHE A 126 -12.48 -4.35 -9.50
N GLY A 127 -11.51 -4.27 -10.40
CA GLY A 127 -11.71 -4.05 -11.83
C GLY A 127 -10.47 -4.46 -12.60
N THR A 128 -10.47 -4.27 -13.92
CA THR A 128 -9.25 -4.53 -14.71
C THR A 128 -8.14 -3.57 -14.26
N LEU A 129 -6.88 -3.97 -14.39
CA LEU A 129 -5.71 -3.22 -13.92
C LEU A 129 -5.75 -1.72 -14.27
N VAL A 130 -5.98 -1.36 -15.53
CA VAL A 130 -6.02 0.06 -15.96
C VAL A 130 -7.23 0.78 -15.37
N THR A 131 -8.40 0.14 -15.41
CA THR A 131 -9.66 0.71 -14.89
C THR A 131 -9.54 0.98 -13.39
N THR A 132 -8.96 0.05 -12.63
CA THR A 132 -8.77 0.20 -11.20
C THR A 132 -7.73 1.28 -10.87
N ALA A 133 -6.68 1.42 -11.68
CA ALA A 133 -5.73 2.52 -11.51
C ALA A 133 -6.38 3.89 -11.78
N ASP A 134 -7.24 4.01 -12.79
CA ASP A 134 -8.05 5.21 -13.03
C ASP A 134 -8.98 5.51 -11.83
N ARG A 135 -9.67 4.48 -11.31
CA ARG A 135 -10.53 4.60 -10.12
C ARG A 135 -9.76 5.05 -8.89
N MET A 136 -8.52 4.57 -8.68
CA MET A 136 -7.71 4.98 -7.53
C MET A 136 -7.35 6.48 -7.57
N GLN A 137 -7.16 7.06 -8.75
CA GLN A 137 -6.94 8.51 -8.88
C GLN A 137 -8.21 9.29 -8.49
N VAL A 138 -9.38 8.86 -8.94
CA VAL A 138 -10.66 9.47 -8.57
C VAL A 138 -10.97 9.26 -7.08
N TYR A 139 -10.64 8.10 -6.52
CA TYR A 139 -10.77 7.81 -5.10
C TYR A 139 -10.02 8.85 -4.26
N LYS A 140 -8.73 9.07 -4.54
CA LYS A 140 -7.90 10.06 -3.83
C LYS A 140 -8.46 11.48 -4.00
N TYR A 141 -8.95 11.81 -5.20
CA TYR A 141 -9.56 13.11 -5.46
C TYR A 141 -10.82 13.33 -4.62
N VAL A 142 -11.76 12.38 -4.59
CA VAL A 142 -12.98 12.48 -3.79
C VAL A 142 -12.64 12.58 -2.30
N VAL A 143 -11.73 11.75 -1.79
CA VAL A 143 -11.31 11.80 -0.39
C VAL A 143 -10.75 13.19 -0.03
N HIS A 144 -9.85 13.76 -0.83
CA HIS A 144 -9.33 15.11 -0.57
C HIS A 144 -10.42 16.19 -0.64
N GLN A 145 -11.28 16.15 -1.66
CA GLN A 145 -12.27 17.20 -1.88
C GLN A 145 -13.40 17.17 -0.84
N VAL A 146 -13.89 15.98 -0.49
CA VAL A 146 -14.92 15.84 0.55
C VAL A 146 -14.34 16.20 1.91
N ALA A 147 -13.12 15.76 2.24
CA ALA A 147 -12.46 16.19 3.48
C ALA A 147 -12.36 17.72 3.56
N HIS A 148 -11.92 18.36 2.48
CA HIS A 148 -11.78 19.81 2.40
C HIS A 148 -13.14 20.53 2.56
N ALA A 149 -14.20 20.02 1.93
CA ALA A 149 -15.55 20.58 2.05
C ALA A 149 -16.10 20.52 3.49
N TYR A 150 -15.67 19.53 4.28
CA TYR A 150 -16.01 19.37 5.70
C TYR A 150 -15.05 20.11 6.64
N GLY A 151 -14.15 20.94 6.12
CA GLY A 151 -13.19 21.69 6.93
C GLY A 151 -12.05 20.84 7.52
N LYS A 152 -11.81 19.65 6.95
CA LYS A 152 -10.70 18.76 7.30
C LYS A 152 -9.66 18.72 6.18
N THR A 153 -8.53 18.08 6.46
CA THR A 153 -7.50 17.75 5.46
C THR A 153 -7.24 16.25 5.45
N ALA A 154 -7.28 15.62 4.28
CA ALA A 154 -6.95 14.21 4.09
C ALA A 154 -5.49 14.02 3.70
N THR A 155 -4.90 12.89 4.09
CA THR A 155 -3.59 12.45 3.58
C THR A 155 -3.51 10.94 3.40
N PHE A 156 -2.81 10.55 2.34
CA PHE A 156 -2.47 9.15 2.00
C PHE A 156 -1.05 8.78 2.41
N MET A 157 -0.37 9.63 3.19
CA MET A 157 0.99 9.36 3.67
C MET A 157 1.05 8.05 4.45
N PRO A 158 2.06 7.18 4.23
CA PRO A 158 2.09 5.86 4.83
C PRO A 158 2.25 5.87 6.35
N LYS A 159 2.93 6.89 6.92
CA LYS A 159 3.18 6.97 8.36
C LYS A 159 3.17 8.43 8.85
N PRO A 160 1.99 9.02 9.07
CA PRO A 160 1.89 10.36 9.65
C PRO A 160 2.09 10.36 11.17
N ILE A 161 1.80 9.24 11.85
CA ILE A 161 1.90 9.09 13.31
C ILE A 161 2.90 7.98 13.65
N MET A 162 3.97 8.30 14.38
CA MET A 162 5.05 7.33 14.69
C MET A 162 4.55 6.12 15.50
N LYS A 163 3.73 6.36 16.52
CA LYS A 163 3.34 5.35 17.53
C LYS A 163 1.98 4.69 17.28
N ASP A 164 1.33 4.99 16.17
CA ASP A 164 0.05 4.38 15.78
C ASP A 164 0.17 3.64 14.44
N ASN A 165 -0.88 2.97 13.96
CA ASN A 165 -0.88 2.33 12.65
C ASN A 165 -0.61 3.34 11.52
N GLY A 166 -0.12 2.85 10.39
CA GLY A 166 0.14 3.65 9.19
C GLY A 166 -0.76 3.21 8.04
N SER A 167 -0.91 4.04 7.01
CA SER A 167 -1.78 3.79 5.86
C SER A 167 -1.15 2.88 4.81
N GLY A 168 -1.78 1.75 4.53
CA GLY A 168 -1.46 0.84 3.43
C GLY A 168 -2.26 1.08 2.14
N MET A 169 -1.86 0.35 1.11
CA MET A 169 -2.67 0.11 -0.10
C MET A 169 -2.66 -1.39 -0.41
N HIS A 170 -3.36 -2.21 0.38
CA HIS A 170 -3.34 -3.66 0.15
C HIS A 170 -3.88 -3.96 -1.25
N THR A 171 -3.08 -4.63 -2.06
CA THR A 171 -3.34 -4.79 -3.48
C THR A 171 -3.70 -6.24 -3.78
N HIS A 172 -4.98 -6.49 -4.02
CA HIS A 172 -5.48 -7.79 -4.44
C HIS A 172 -5.28 -8.01 -5.94
N ILE A 173 -4.79 -9.18 -6.35
CA ILE A 173 -4.58 -9.52 -7.76
C ILE A 173 -5.10 -10.93 -8.08
N SER A 174 -5.73 -11.10 -9.25
CA SER A 174 -6.03 -12.40 -9.84
C SER A 174 -5.97 -12.36 -11.37
N ILE A 175 -5.57 -13.47 -12.00
CA ILE A 175 -5.55 -13.65 -13.46
C ILE A 175 -6.69 -14.60 -13.87
N TRP A 176 -7.33 -14.28 -14.98
CA TRP A 176 -8.48 -15.00 -15.53
C TRP A 176 -8.27 -15.30 -17.01
N ASP A 177 -8.94 -16.35 -17.49
CA ASP A 177 -8.99 -16.73 -18.91
C ASP A 177 -10.39 -17.21 -19.28
N GLY A 178 -11.00 -16.64 -20.32
CA GLY A 178 -12.34 -16.99 -20.77
C GLY A 178 -13.40 -16.88 -19.67
N GLY A 179 -13.22 -15.95 -18.72
CA GLY A 179 -14.11 -15.78 -17.56
C GLY A 179 -13.94 -16.81 -16.44
N LYS A 180 -12.87 -17.63 -16.45
CA LYS A 180 -12.52 -18.55 -15.37
C LYS A 180 -11.29 -18.06 -14.58
N PRO A 181 -11.30 -18.13 -13.23
CA PRO A 181 -10.16 -17.73 -12.42
C PRO A 181 -9.03 -18.75 -12.53
N LEU A 182 -7.80 -18.30 -12.80
CA LEU A 182 -6.63 -19.17 -12.92
C LEU A 182 -5.88 -19.37 -11.60
N PHE A 183 -6.18 -18.56 -10.59
CA PHE A 183 -5.51 -18.65 -9.28
C PHE A 183 -6.15 -19.69 -8.35
N ALA A 184 -7.34 -20.18 -8.69
CA ALA A 184 -8.00 -21.25 -7.94
C ALA A 184 -7.43 -22.62 -8.33
N GLY A 185 -7.20 -23.48 -7.33
CA GLY A 185 -6.70 -24.83 -7.52
C GLY A 185 -6.80 -25.68 -6.26
N ASN A 186 -6.04 -26.78 -6.21
CA ASN A 186 -6.08 -27.77 -5.13
C ASN A 186 -4.89 -27.68 -4.16
N GLY A 187 -4.03 -26.66 -4.31
CA GLY A 187 -2.88 -26.43 -3.45
C GLY A 187 -3.24 -25.74 -2.13
N TYR A 188 -2.22 -25.22 -1.45
CA TYR A 188 -2.38 -24.50 -0.18
C TYR A 188 -3.49 -23.44 -0.27
N ALA A 189 -4.42 -23.44 0.68
CA ALA A 189 -5.57 -22.53 0.74
C ALA A 189 -6.45 -22.48 -0.54
N GLY A 190 -6.42 -23.53 -1.37
CA GLY A 190 -7.17 -23.62 -2.63
C GLY A 190 -6.54 -22.82 -3.77
N LEU A 191 -5.22 -22.65 -3.75
CA LEU A 191 -4.45 -22.00 -4.81
C LEU A 191 -4.03 -22.99 -5.90
N SER A 192 -3.88 -22.50 -7.13
CA SER A 192 -3.21 -23.24 -8.22
C SER A 192 -1.69 -23.09 -8.15
N ASP A 193 -0.96 -23.98 -8.85
CA ASP A 193 0.49 -23.84 -9.02
C ASP A 193 0.86 -22.52 -9.72
N MET A 194 0.04 -22.07 -10.67
CA MET A 194 0.21 -20.77 -11.31
C MET A 194 0.19 -19.63 -10.29
N CYS A 195 -0.76 -19.67 -9.33
CA CYS A 195 -0.82 -18.67 -8.27
C CYS A 195 0.43 -18.72 -7.38
N LEU A 196 0.90 -19.91 -7.01
CA LEU A 196 2.12 -20.06 -6.24
C LEU A 196 3.32 -19.47 -6.99
N TYR A 197 3.47 -19.77 -8.28
CA TYR A 197 4.54 -19.18 -9.10
C TYR A 197 4.43 -17.67 -9.23
N PHE A 198 3.21 -17.13 -9.33
CA PHE A 198 2.98 -15.69 -9.31
C PHE A 198 3.48 -15.07 -8.00
N ILE A 199 3.17 -15.67 -6.85
CA ILE A 199 3.68 -15.23 -5.54
C ILE A 199 5.20 -15.32 -5.50
N GLY A 200 5.80 -16.39 -6.01
CA GLY A 200 7.25 -16.58 -6.02
C GLY A 200 7.98 -15.52 -6.84
N GLY A 201 7.42 -15.12 -7.98
CA GLY A 201 7.93 -13.98 -8.77
C GLY A 201 7.87 -12.67 -8.01
N VAL A 202 6.74 -12.36 -7.37
CA VAL A 202 6.61 -11.15 -6.55
C VAL A 202 7.56 -11.14 -5.36
N ILE A 203 7.76 -12.28 -4.67
CA ILE A 203 8.72 -12.40 -3.57
C ILE A 203 10.15 -12.20 -4.06
N LYS A 204 10.53 -12.84 -5.18
CA LYS A 204 11.88 -12.72 -5.78
C LYS A 204 12.23 -11.26 -6.09
N HIS A 205 11.29 -10.52 -6.67
CA HIS A 205 11.50 -9.15 -7.14
C HIS A 205 11.05 -8.07 -6.15
N ALA A 206 10.65 -8.44 -4.92
CA ALA A 206 10.01 -7.53 -3.98
C ALA A 206 10.79 -6.24 -3.69
N LYS A 207 12.13 -6.33 -3.62
CA LYS A 207 12.98 -5.16 -3.38
C LYS A 207 12.96 -4.16 -4.54
N ALA A 208 13.05 -4.63 -5.79
CA ALA A 208 12.87 -3.79 -6.96
C ALA A 208 11.45 -3.21 -7.04
N LEU A 209 10.43 -4.02 -6.67
CA LEU A 209 9.04 -3.57 -6.62
C LEU A 209 8.83 -2.44 -5.61
N ASN A 210 9.54 -2.43 -4.47
CA ASN A 210 9.41 -1.39 -3.46
C ASN A 210 9.65 0.02 -4.02
N ALA A 211 10.45 0.18 -5.08
CA ALA A 211 10.63 1.47 -5.73
C ALA A 211 9.30 2.03 -6.28
N PHE A 212 8.38 1.17 -6.76
CA PHE A 212 7.08 1.57 -7.30
C PHE A 212 5.94 1.45 -6.29
N THR A 213 5.99 0.45 -5.40
CA THR A 213 4.93 0.17 -4.42
C THR A 213 5.08 0.98 -3.14
N ASN A 214 6.29 1.48 -2.86
CA ASN A 214 6.67 2.22 -1.65
C ASN A 214 7.59 3.40 -2.02
N PRO A 215 7.13 4.35 -2.85
CA PRO A 215 8.00 5.27 -3.58
C PRO A 215 8.44 6.50 -2.79
N THR A 216 8.33 6.48 -1.45
CA THR A 216 8.63 7.63 -0.59
C THR A 216 9.50 7.22 0.59
N THR A 217 10.27 8.17 1.14
CA THR A 217 11.04 7.93 2.37
C THR A 217 10.14 7.70 3.60
N ASN A 218 8.88 8.16 3.56
CA ASN A 218 7.87 7.92 4.60
C ASN A 218 7.27 6.49 4.54
N SER A 219 7.25 5.87 3.35
CA SER A 219 6.85 4.45 3.18
C SER A 219 7.64 3.52 4.12
N TYR A 220 8.94 3.76 4.25
CA TYR A 220 9.84 2.97 5.09
C TYR A 220 9.78 3.32 6.58
N LYS A 221 8.97 4.33 6.96
CA LYS A 221 8.57 4.56 8.36
C LYS A 221 7.33 3.73 8.73
N ARG A 222 6.55 3.29 7.74
CA ARG A 222 5.45 2.32 7.90
C ARG A 222 5.98 0.90 7.96
N LEU A 223 6.88 0.52 7.04
CA LEU A 223 7.44 -0.83 6.92
C LEU A 223 8.47 -1.14 8.03
N VAL A 224 8.00 -1.15 9.27
CA VAL A 224 8.75 -1.54 10.47
C VAL A 224 7.94 -2.58 11.25
N PRO A 225 8.58 -3.53 11.96
CA PRO A 225 7.86 -4.50 12.78
C PRO A 225 6.92 -3.84 13.82
N GLY A 226 5.76 -4.44 14.10
CA GLY A 226 4.89 -4.10 15.24
C GLY A 226 3.65 -3.21 15.00
N TYR A 227 3.35 -2.86 13.74
CA TYR A 227 2.20 -1.99 13.37
C TYR A 227 1.35 -2.56 12.22
N GLU A 228 1.19 -3.88 12.14
CA GLU A 228 0.51 -4.59 11.04
C GLU A 228 1.12 -4.40 9.64
N ALA A 229 2.22 -3.65 9.52
CA ALA A 229 2.99 -3.47 8.30
C ALA A 229 3.86 -4.70 8.05
N PRO A 230 3.69 -5.40 6.91
CA PRO A 230 4.37 -6.66 6.69
C PRO A 230 5.72 -6.43 6.04
N VAL A 231 6.78 -6.66 6.80
CA VAL A 231 8.16 -6.56 6.32
C VAL A 231 8.72 -7.88 5.80
N LEU A 232 8.10 -8.99 6.15
CA LEU A 232 8.58 -10.34 5.87
C LEU A 232 7.96 -10.87 4.59
N LEU A 233 8.81 -11.22 3.63
CA LEU A 233 8.44 -11.77 2.34
C LEU A 233 8.07 -13.24 2.47
N ALA A 234 6.83 -13.45 2.88
CA ALA A 234 6.21 -14.76 3.03
C ALA A 234 4.75 -14.69 2.57
N TYR A 235 4.13 -15.85 2.39
CA TYR A 235 2.71 -15.96 2.12
C TYR A 235 2.00 -16.84 3.15
N SER A 236 0.75 -16.49 3.48
CA SER A 236 -0.09 -17.26 4.41
C SER A 236 -1.58 -16.90 4.26
N ALA A 237 -2.46 -17.86 4.53
CA ALA A 237 -3.90 -17.63 4.61
C ALA A 237 -4.37 -17.14 5.98
N ARG A 238 -3.55 -17.28 7.03
CA ARG A 238 -3.92 -17.00 8.43
C ARG A 238 -3.12 -15.87 9.06
N ASN A 239 -1.90 -15.66 8.58
CA ASN A 239 -0.95 -14.79 9.24
C ASN A 239 -0.94 -13.37 8.62
N ARG A 240 -1.32 -12.37 9.43
CA ARG A 240 -1.32 -10.94 9.03
C ARG A 240 0.07 -10.30 9.00
N SER A 241 1.11 -10.98 9.49
CA SER A 241 2.50 -10.52 9.41
C SER A 241 3.21 -10.87 8.09
N ALA A 242 2.59 -11.72 7.27
CA ALA A 242 3.08 -12.06 5.93
C ALA A 242 2.79 -10.93 4.93
N SER A 243 3.73 -10.66 4.03
CA SER A 243 3.57 -9.64 2.98
C SER A 243 2.56 -10.01 1.90
N CYS A 244 2.33 -11.31 1.68
CA CYS A 244 1.29 -11.84 0.81
C CYS A 244 0.24 -12.60 1.63
N ARG A 245 -0.97 -12.05 1.76
CA ARG A 245 -2.10 -12.74 2.39
C ARG A 245 -2.91 -13.48 1.34
N ILE A 246 -3.41 -14.67 1.68
CA ILE A 246 -4.40 -15.39 0.87
C ILE A 246 -5.78 -15.17 1.51
N PRO A 247 -6.63 -14.29 0.96
CA PRO A 247 -7.90 -13.95 1.60
C PRO A 247 -8.81 -15.16 1.76
N TYR A 248 -9.53 -15.20 2.88
CA TYR A 248 -10.66 -16.10 3.02
C TYR A 248 -11.77 -15.66 2.06
N GLY A 249 -12.28 -16.57 1.25
CA GLY A 249 -13.31 -16.29 0.26
C GLY A 249 -14.03 -17.58 -0.15
N ALA A 250 -15.33 -17.50 -0.33
CA ALA A 250 -16.15 -18.62 -0.75
C ALA A 250 -16.04 -18.83 -2.28
N GLY A 251 -15.67 -20.05 -2.67
CA GLY A 251 -15.62 -20.48 -4.07
C GLY A 251 -14.39 -20.02 -4.84
N GLU A 252 -14.22 -20.58 -6.04
CA GLU A 252 -13.06 -20.36 -6.92
C GLU A 252 -12.97 -18.92 -7.41
N LYS A 253 -14.11 -18.28 -7.69
CA LYS A 253 -14.17 -16.90 -8.21
C LYS A 253 -13.65 -15.84 -7.24
N ALA A 254 -13.55 -16.14 -5.95
CA ALA A 254 -13.01 -15.24 -4.95
C ALA A 254 -11.50 -15.40 -4.73
N LYS A 255 -10.86 -16.40 -5.36
CA LYS A 255 -9.44 -16.71 -5.15
C LYS A 255 -8.55 -15.65 -5.79
N ARG A 256 -7.66 -15.10 -4.95
CA ARG A 256 -6.76 -14.00 -5.25
C ARG A 256 -5.61 -13.99 -4.24
N VAL A 257 -4.57 -13.24 -4.56
CA VAL A 257 -3.50 -12.89 -3.62
C VAL A 257 -3.71 -11.46 -3.14
N GLU A 258 -3.16 -11.11 -1.99
CA GLU A 258 -3.17 -9.74 -1.44
C GLU A 258 -1.75 -9.36 -1.02
N PHE A 259 -1.15 -8.42 -1.74
CA PHE A 259 0.13 -7.85 -1.35
C PHE A 259 -0.10 -6.65 -0.45
N ARG A 260 0.42 -6.72 0.77
CA ARG A 260 0.11 -5.76 1.84
C ARG A 260 1.18 -4.69 2.06
N PHE A 261 2.34 -4.86 1.43
CA PHE A 261 3.44 -3.90 1.50
C PHE A 261 3.19 -2.60 0.73
N PRO A 262 2.45 -2.54 -0.41
CA PRO A 262 2.22 -1.28 -1.10
C PRO A 262 1.52 -0.25 -0.22
N ASP A 263 1.76 1.03 -0.51
CA ASP A 263 1.10 2.15 0.14
C ASP A 263 0.52 3.14 -0.89
N ALA A 264 -0.39 4.00 -0.45
CA ALA A 264 -1.16 4.87 -1.33
C ALA A 264 -0.36 6.07 -1.88
N MET A 265 0.94 6.20 -1.58
CA MET A 265 1.81 7.14 -2.31
C MET A 265 2.29 6.55 -3.64
N ALA A 266 2.12 5.25 -3.83
CA ALA A 266 2.37 4.57 -5.10
C ALA A 266 1.58 5.21 -6.25
N ASN A 267 2.24 5.36 -7.41
CA ASN A 267 1.53 5.59 -8.66
C ASN A 267 0.79 4.30 -9.01
N PRO A 268 -0.56 4.28 -9.02
CA PRO A 268 -1.31 3.04 -9.14
C PRO A 268 -1.02 2.30 -10.45
N TYR A 269 -0.77 3.03 -11.53
CA TYR A 269 -0.45 2.43 -12.82
C TYR A 269 0.88 1.66 -12.80
N LEU A 270 1.94 2.28 -12.26
CA LEU A 270 3.27 1.65 -12.19
C LEU A 270 3.30 0.54 -11.14
N CYS A 271 2.66 0.76 -9.99
CA CYS A 271 2.55 -0.22 -8.90
C CYS A 271 1.90 -1.52 -9.39
N TYR A 272 0.71 -1.43 -10.00
CA TYR A 272 -0.01 -2.63 -10.43
C TYR A 272 0.69 -3.32 -11.61
N ALA A 273 1.24 -2.53 -12.55
CA ALA A 273 2.00 -3.08 -13.66
C ALA A 273 3.27 -3.81 -13.18
N ALA A 274 4.02 -3.24 -12.24
CA ALA A 274 5.23 -3.85 -11.71
C ALA A 274 4.92 -5.16 -10.96
N LEU A 275 3.90 -5.15 -10.08
CA LEU A 275 3.43 -6.37 -9.39
C LEU A 275 3.01 -7.45 -10.37
N LEU A 276 2.28 -7.09 -11.42
CA LEU A 276 1.88 -8.01 -12.48
C LEU A 276 3.09 -8.59 -13.20
N MET A 277 4.03 -7.75 -13.66
CA MET A 277 5.22 -8.20 -14.39
C MET A 277 6.09 -9.15 -13.56
N ALA A 278 6.29 -8.86 -12.27
CA ALA A 278 7.02 -9.74 -11.37
C ALA A 278 6.33 -11.11 -11.22
N GLY A 279 5.00 -11.12 -11.06
CA GLY A 279 4.25 -12.36 -10.98
C GLY A 279 4.25 -13.16 -12.30
N LEU A 280 4.25 -12.48 -13.45
CA LEU A 280 4.39 -13.15 -14.76
C LEU A 280 5.79 -13.76 -14.95
N ASP A 281 6.86 -13.09 -14.48
CA ASP A 281 8.21 -13.69 -14.46
C ASP A 281 8.24 -14.95 -13.59
N GLY A 282 7.60 -14.88 -12.43
CA GLY A 282 7.36 -16.02 -11.55
C GLY A 282 6.74 -17.22 -12.26
N ILE A 283 5.64 -16.99 -12.99
CA ILE A 283 4.94 -18.01 -13.79
C ILE A 283 5.84 -18.56 -14.91
N LYS A 284 6.48 -17.68 -15.69
CA LYS A 284 7.37 -18.04 -16.81
C LYS A 284 8.50 -18.95 -16.36
N ASN A 285 9.11 -18.63 -15.22
CA ASN A 285 10.28 -19.32 -14.68
C ASN A 285 9.94 -20.38 -13.63
N LYS A 286 8.65 -20.61 -13.34
CA LYS A 286 8.16 -21.56 -12.32
C LYS A 286 8.81 -21.37 -10.94
N ILE A 287 8.95 -20.12 -10.52
CA ILE A 287 9.60 -19.77 -9.25
C ILE A 287 8.67 -20.09 -8.10
N HIS A 288 8.97 -21.13 -7.31
CA HIS A 288 8.15 -21.49 -6.15
C HIS A 288 8.44 -20.56 -4.96
N PRO A 289 7.42 -20.07 -4.22
CA PRO A 289 7.59 -19.12 -3.11
C PRO A 289 8.10 -19.77 -1.81
N GLY A 290 8.57 -21.03 -1.86
CA GLY A 290 8.79 -21.86 -0.67
C GLY A 290 7.48 -22.30 0.01
N GLU A 291 7.59 -22.80 1.24
CA GLU A 291 6.44 -23.23 2.05
C GLU A 291 5.69 -22.04 2.67
N ALA A 292 4.39 -22.20 2.89
CA ALA A 292 3.57 -21.19 3.55
C ALA A 292 3.97 -21.00 5.02
N MET A 293 3.92 -19.76 5.50
CA MET A 293 4.41 -19.39 6.83
C MET A 293 3.26 -19.07 7.80
N ASP A 294 2.64 -20.13 8.34
CA ASP A 294 1.44 -20.03 9.18
C ASP A 294 1.72 -19.75 10.66
N LYS A 295 2.99 -19.74 11.09
CA LYS A 295 3.38 -19.27 12.42
C LYS A 295 3.34 -17.75 12.46
N ASN A 296 2.92 -17.16 13.58
CA ASN A 296 3.10 -15.72 13.78
C ASN A 296 4.59 -15.37 13.67
N LEU A 297 4.94 -14.57 12.67
CA LEU A 297 6.34 -14.35 12.32
C LEU A 297 7.07 -13.48 13.34
N TYR A 298 6.33 -12.67 14.10
CA TYR A 298 6.90 -11.86 15.17
C TYR A 298 7.37 -12.69 16.37
N ASP A 299 6.90 -13.94 16.48
CA ASP A 299 7.26 -14.86 17.55
C ASP A 299 8.39 -15.81 17.14
N LEU A 300 8.93 -15.67 15.91
CA LEU A 300 10.08 -16.48 15.48
C LEU A 300 11.34 -16.06 16.24
N PRO A 301 12.21 -17.02 16.62
CA PRO A 301 13.53 -16.71 17.16
C PRO A 301 14.32 -15.82 16.18
N PRO A 302 15.16 -14.87 16.65
CA PRO A 302 15.93 -13.97 15.78
C PRO A 302 16.76 -14.68 14.70
N ALA A 303 17.28 -15.88 15.00
CA ALA A 303 18.05 -16.68 14.05
C ALA A 303 17.22 -17.24 12.88
N GLU A 304 15.95 -17.59 13.13
CA GLU A 304 15.01 -18.02 12.07
C GLU A 304 14.50 -16.80 11.29
N LEU A 305 14.22 -15.70 12.00
CA LEU A 305 13.75 -14.45 11.39
C LEU A 305 14.77 -13.87 10.41
N ALA A 306 16.06 -13.94 10.72
CA ALA A 306 17.14 -13.45 9.85
C ALA A 306 17.26 -14.21 8.51
N GLN A 307 16.65 -15.39 8.40
CA GLN A 307 16.63 -16.18 7.18
C GLN A 307 15.43 -15.87 6.28
N VAL A 308 14.43 -15.16 6.80
CA VAL A 308 13.24 -14.79 6.03
C VAL A 308 13.56 -13.54 5.20
N PRO A 309 13.42 -13.57 3.86
CA PRO A 309 13.66 -12.39 3.04
C PRO A 309 12.74 -11.24 3.46
N THR A 310 13.23 -10.00 3.35
CA THR A 310 12.47 -8.81 3.73
C THR A 310 12.33 -7.83 2.56
N VAL A 311 11.31 -6.98 2.64
CA VAL A 311 11.23 -5.76 1.82
C VAL A 311 12.42 -4.83 2.13
N CYS A 312 12.62 -3.82 1.28
CA CYS A 312 13.63 -2.78 1.52
C CYS A 312 13.35 -2.01 2.83
N GLY A 313 14.42 -1.60 3.51
CA GLY A 313 14.38 -0.75 4.69
C GLY A 313 14.48 0.76 4.39
N SER A 314 14.74 1.13 3.14
CA SER A 314 14.84 2.53 2.71
C SER A 314 14.50 2.72 1.23
N LEU A 315 14.18 3.96 0.84
CA LEU A 315 13.96 4.32 -0.56
C LEU A 315 15.25 4.17 -1.37
N ARG A 316 16.41 4.49 -0.78
CA ARG A 316 17.74 4.25 -1.37
C ARG A 316 17.91 2.80 -1.80
N GLU A 317 17.71 1.87 -0.85
CA GLU A 317 17.85 0.43 -1.11
C GLU A 317 16.88 -0.03 -2.21
N ALA A 318 15.65 0.51 -2.24
CA ALA A 318 14.68 0.17 -3.26
C ALA A 318 15.09 0.66 -4.66
N LEU A 319 15.66 1.87 -4.78
CA LEU A 319 16.17 2.39 -6.06
C LEU A 319 17.40 1.60 -6.54
N GLU A 320 18.34 1.29 -5.65
CA GLU A 320 19.51 0.45 -5.96
C GLU A 320 19.09 -0.97 -6.36
N SER A 321 18.08 -1.54 -5.68
CA SER A 321 17.52 -2.85 -6.02
C SER A 321 16.80 -2.83 -7.35
N LEU A 322 16.07 -1.75 -7.67
CA LEU A 322 15.44 -1.59 -8.98
C LEU A 322 16.51 -1.52 -10.08
N GLU A 323 17.58 -0.74 -9.90
CA GLU A 323 18.67 -0.64 -10.87
C GLU A 323 19.35 -2.00 -11.13
N ALA A 324 19.46 -2.84 -10.09
CA ALA A 324 20.06 -4.17 -10.18
C ALA A 324 19.14 -5.25 -10.74
N ASP A 325 17.81 -5.06 -10.69
CA ASP A 325 16.81 -6.11 -10.98
C ASP A 325 15.56 -5.53 -11.69
N TYR A 326 15.74 -4.81 -12.81
CA TYR A 326 14.62 -4.32 -13.63
C TYR A 326 14.33 -5.15 -14.88
N ASP A 327 15.13 -6.16 -15.22
CA ASP A 327 15.02 -6.87 -16.50
C ASP A 327 13.63 -7.50 -16.72
N PHE A 328 13.02 -8.01 -15.65
CA PHE A 328 11.67 -8.58 -15.69
C PHE A 328 10.60 -7.55 -16.11
N LEU A 329 10.83 -6.25 -15.88
CA LEU A 329 9.91 -5.17 -16.26
C LEU A 329 10.00 -4.83 -17.75
N LEU A 330 11.15 -5.10 -18.39
CA LEU A 330 11.39 -4.81 -19.81
C LEU A 330 10.70 -5.80 -20.75
N GLU A 331 10.32 -6.97 -20.24
CA GLU A 331 9.61 -8.00 -20.98
C GLU A 331 8.35 -7.46 -21.66
N GLY A 332 8.16 -7.82 -22.93
CA GLY A 332 7.05 -7.32 -23.75
C GLY A 332 7.08 -5.81 -24.05
N GLY A 333 8.16 -5.11 -23.71
CA GLY A 333 8.24 -3.65 -23.81
C GLY A 333 7.23 -2.94 -22.91
N VAL A 334 6.83 -3.58 -21.79
CA VAL A 334 5.85 -3.01 -20.86
C VAL A 334 6.43 -1.78 -20.19
N PHE A 335 7.58 -1.93 -19.52
CA PHE A 335 8.43 -0.81 -19.14
C PHE A 335 9.52 -0.64 -20.20
N THR A 336 10.02 0.58 -20.32
CA THR A 336 11.19 0.87 -21.16
C THR A 336 12.35 1.25 -20.26
N LYS A 337 13.57 0.92 -20.68
CA LYS A 337 14.78 1.29 -19.94
C LYS A 337 14.83 2.80 -19.65
N ASP A 338 14.51 3.60 -20.66
CA ASP A 338 14.40 5.07 -20.54
C ASP A 338 13.38 5.54 -19.50
N GLN A 339 12.21 4.88 -19.37
CA GLN A 339 11.24 5.19 -18.32
C GLN A 339 11.78 4.84 -16.92
N LEU A 340 12.48 3.71 -16.79
CA LEU A 340 13.02 3.23 -15.52
C LEU A 340 14.17 4.12 -15.04
N GLU A 341 15.13 4.43 -15.92
CA GLU A 341 16.25 5.33 -15.62
C GLU A 341 15.74 6.72 -15.23
N ALA A 342 14.79 7.29 -15.97
CA ALA A 342 14.19 8.57 -15.63
C ALA A 342 13.40 8.54 -14.30
N TYR A 343 12.76 7.41 -13.98
CA TYR A 343 12.05 7.25 -12.70
C TYR A 343 13.04 7.22 -11.52
N ILE A 344 14.15 6.49 -11.65
CA ILE A 344 15.20 6.42 -10.63
C ILE A 344 15.83 7.81 -10.43
N GLU A 345 16.18 8.49 -11.53
CA GLU A 345 16.73 9.86 -11.49
C GLU A 345 15.78 10.83 -10.78
N LEU A 346 14.47 10.75 -11.06
CA LEU A 346 13.46 11.60 -10.42
C LEU A 346 13.38 11.38 -8.90
N LYS A 347 13.69 10.16 -8.41
CA LYS A 347 13.53 9.79 -7.01
C LYS A 347 14.76 10.04 -6.15
N TRP A 348 15.96 10.06 -6.73
CA TRP A 348 17.19 10.33 -5.99
C TRP A 348 17.20 11.66 -5.22
N PRO A 349 16.69 12.79 -5.74
CA PRO A 349 16.60 14.03 -4.99
C PRO A 349 15.77 13.92 -3.69
N GLU A 350 14.70 13.10 -3.68
CA GLU A 350 13.91 12.86 -2.46
C GLU A 350 14.73 12.12 -1.39
N VAL A 351 15.53 11.13 -1.81
CA VAL A 351 16.45 10.39 -0.93
C VAL A 351 17.51 11.33 -0.34
N LEU A 352 18.19 12.10 -1.19
CA LEU A 352 19.26 13.00 -0.77
C LEU A 352 18.73 14.07 0.19
N ARG A 353 17.56 14.65 -0.09
CA ARG A 353 16.94 15.61 0.84
C ARG A 353 16.69 14.98 2.20
N TRP A 354 16.08 13.80 2.26
CA TRP A 354 15.83 13.11 3.53
C TRP A 354 17.11 12.76 4.31
N GLU A 355 18.16 12.29 3.62
CA GLU A 355 19.40 11.83 4.26
C GLU A 355 20.32 12.98 4.71
N THR A 356 20.18 14.17 4.10
CA THR A 356 21.03 15.33 4.39
C THR A 356 20.35 16.39 5.27
N THR A 357 19.04 16.32 5.46
CA THR A 357 18.30 17.20 6.38
C THR A 357 18.42 16.66 7.82
N PRO A 358 19.02 17.41 8.77
CA PRO A 358 19.04 17.01 10.18
C PRO A 358 17.64 16.81 10.72
N SER A 359 17.40 15.81 11.57
CA SER A 359 16.08 15.50 12.10
C SER A 359 15.95 15.84 13.58
N ALA A 360 14.77 16.26 14.03
CA ALA A 360 14.52 16.59 15.45
C ALA A 360 14.90 15.44 16.43
N VAL A 361 14.79 14.18 16.00
CA VAL A 361 15.19 13.02 16.82
C VAL A 361 16.70 12.96 17.04
N GLU A 362 17.51 13.49 16.12
CA GLU A 362 18.97 13.52 16.25
C GLU A 362 19.41 14.50 17.32
N PHE A 363 18.64 15.57 17.57
CA PHE A 363 18.90 16.49 18.68
C PHE A 363 18.62 15.83 20.03
N ASP A 364 17.55 15.04 20.15
CA ASP A 364 17.27 14.23 21.34
C ASP A 364 18.39 13.21 21.61
N MET A 365 18.90 12.55 20.57
CA MET A 365 19.93 11.52 20.70
C MET A 365 21.35 12.06 20.89
N TYR A 366 21.70 13.18 20.24
CA TYR A 366 23.10 13.55 20.02
C TYR A 366 23.48 14.97 20.43
N TYR A 367 22.53 15.86 20.77
CA TYR A 367 22.85 17.27 21.05
C TYR A 367 23.74 17.49 22.27
N SER A 368 23.63 16.62 23.28
CA SER A 368 24.37 16.72 24.54
C SER A 368 25.41 15.62 24.76
N LEU A 369 25.75 14.87 23.70
CA LEU A 369 26.79 13.83 23.77
C LEU A 369 28.20 14.41 23.86
#